data_AF-A0A957CXM5-F1
#
_entry.id   AF-A0A957CXM5-F1
#
_cell.length_a   1.000
_cell.length_b   1.000
_cell.length_c   1.000
_cell.angle_alpha   90.00
_cell.angle_beta   90.00
_cell.angle_gamma   90.00
#
_symmetry.space_group_name_H-M   'P 1'
#
loop_
_entity.id
_entity.type
_entity.pdbx_description
1 polymer ?
#
loop_
_entity_poly.entity_id
_entity_poly.type
_entity_poly.pdbx_seq_one_letter_code
_entity_poly.pdbx_strand_id
1 'polypeptide(L)'
;ALIGFLVWLFGFGVEVVADNQKNRFRENPANQGKFIQTGLWARSRHPNYFGEIVLWIGVAIIAIPVLQGWQWITMISPLFVTLLLTRVSGVPMLEKRADEKWGGQKEYEAYKDRTPVLIPRL
;
A
#
# COMPACT_ATOMS: atom_id res chain seq x y z
N ALA A 1 21.68 8.01 -6.67
CA ALA A 1 21.65 6.98 -5.62
C ALA A 1 20.99 7.46 -4.32
N LEU A 2 21.53 8.48 -3.63
CA LEU A 2 21.01 8.92 -2.31
C LEU A 2 19.50 9.24 -2.30
N ILE A 3 19.01 10.03 -3.27
CA ILE A 3 17.58 10.38 -3.36
C ILE A 3 16.72 9.12 -3.48
N GLY A 4 17.06 8.22 -4.40
CA GLY A 4 16.31 6.97 -4.58
C GLY A 4 16.36 6.07 -3.35
N PHE A 5 17.48 6.04 -2.62
CA PHE A 5 17.58 5.33 -1.35
C PHE A 5 16.67 5.92 -0.27
N LEU A 6 16.58 7.25 -0.15
CA LEU A 6 15.67 7.90 0.79
C LEU A 6 14.20 7.62 0.45
N VAL A 7 13.84 7.66 -0.84
CA VAL A 7 12.50 7.29 -1.31
C VAL A 7 12.20 5.83 -0.99
N TRP A 8 13.15 4.93 -1.25
CA TRP A 8 13.03 3.51 -0.92
C TRP A 8 12.82 3.29 0.58
N LEU A 9 13.65 3.94 1.42
CA LEU A 9 13.58 3.80 2.86
C LEU A 9 12.24 4.30 3.42
N PHE A 10 11.72 5.40 2.87
CA PHE A 10 10.40 5.89 3.24
C PHE A 10 9.29 4.90 2.85
N GLY A 11 9.27 4.41 1.61
CA GLY A 11 8.27 3.43 1.16
C GLY A 11 8.31 2.14 1.99
N PHE A 12 9.50 1.60 2.22
CA PHE A 12 9.71 0.42 3.06
C PHE A 12 9.26 0.65 4.51
N GLY A 13 9.59 1.80 5.09
CA GLY A 13 9.15 2.15 6.44
C GLY A 13 7.62 2.22 6.57
N VAL A 14 6.93 2.79 5.58
CA VAL A 14 5.46 2.82 5.56
C VAL A 14 4.89 1.41 5.47
N GLU A 15 5.43 0.56 4.60
CA GLU A 15 4.98 -0.83 4.43
C GLU A 15 5.13 -1.65 5.71
N VAL A 16 6.33 -1.65 6.30
CA VAL A 16 6.63 -2.38 7.54
C VAL A 16 5.73 -1.92 8.69
N VAL A 17 5.53 -0.60 8.84
CA VAL A 17 4.66 -0.07 9.90
C VAL A 17 3.20 -0.44 9.65
N ALA A 18 2.72 -0.36 8.40
CA ALA A 18 1.35 -0.72 8.04
C ALA A 18 1.05 -2.20 8.33
N ASP A 19 1.95 -3.10 7.91
CA ASP A 19 1.79 -4.53 8.13
C ASP A 19 1.90 -4.89 9.61
N ASN A 20 2.83 -4.29 10.35
CA ASN A 20 2.92 -4.49 11.79
C ASN A 20 1.66 -4.02 12.52
N GLN A 21 1.10 -2.86 12.15
CA GLN A 21 -0.18 -2.38 12.70
C GLN A 21 -1.32 -3.38 12.44
N LYS A 22 -1.39 -3.93 11.21
CA LYS A 22 -2.42 -4.92 10.84
C LYS A 22 -2.24 -6.24 11.57
N ASN A 23 -1.01 -6.72 11.72
CA ASN A 23 -0.70 -7.97 12.43
C ASN A 23 -1.08 -7.85 13.90
N ARG A 24 -0.62 -6.80 14.59
CA ARG A 24 -0.99 -6.53 15.99
C ARG A 24 -2.49 -6.38 16.19
N PHE A 25 -3.20 -5.77 15.23
CA PHE A 25 -4.66 -5.68 15.29
C PHE A 25 -5.32 -7.06 15.22
N ARG A 26 -4.84 -7.95 14.34
CA ARG A 26 -5.40 -9.29 14.14
C ARG A 26 -5.08 -10.26 15.28
N GLU A 27 -3.96 -10.08 15.97
CA GLU A 27 -3.55 -10.91 17.11
C GLU A 27 -4.45 -10.71 18.33
N ASN A 28 -5.12 -9.56 18.45
CA ASN A 28 -6.04 -9.31 19.57
C ASN A 28 -7.38 -10.03 19.35
N PRO A 29 -7.78 -10.98 20.23
CA PRO A 29 -9.05 -11.68 20.11
C PRO A 29 -10.29 -10.77 20.12
N ALA A 30 -10.22 -9.61 20.78
CA ALA A 30 -11.31 -8.64 20.80
C ALA A 30 -11.58 -7.98 19.43
N ASN A 31 -10.66 -8.15 18.47
CA ASN A 31 -10.77 -7.66 17.10
C ASN A 31 -11.23 -8.74 16.11
N GLN A 32 -11.56 -9.94 16.57
CA GLN A 32 -12.11 -10.98 15.70
C GLN A 32 -13.35 -10.45 14.96
N GLY A 33 -13.37 -10.67 13.65
CA GLY A 33 -14.43 -10.18 12.79
C GLY A 33 -14.42 -8.67 12.49
N LYS A 34 -13.53 -7.86 13.11
CA LYS A 34 -13.44 -6.41 12.88
C LYS A 34 -12.40 -6.06 11.80
N PHE A 35 -12.42 -4.81 11.35
CA PHE A 35 -11.43 -4.23 10.44
C PHE A 35 -10.60 -3.15 11.14
N ILE A 36 -9.34 -3.01 10.72
CA ILE A 36 -8.45 -1.97 11.23
C ILE A 36 -8.79 -0.63 10.57
N GLN A 37 -8.86 0.43 11.37
CA GLN A 37 -9.13 1.80 10.92
C GLN A 37 -8.34 2.83 11.74
N THR A 38 -7.19 2.43 12.27
CA THR A 38 -6.33 3.23 13.16
C THR A 38 -4.90 3.26 12.60
N GLY A 39 -4.11 4.27 13.00
CA GLY A 39 -2.74 4.41 12.50
C GLY A 39 -2.72 4.77 11.01
N LEU A 40 -1.85 4.11 10.24
CA LEU A 40 -1.74 4.33 8.79
C LEU A 40 -3.02 3.91 8.06
N TRP A 41 -3.71 2.90 8.58
CA TRP A 41 -4.99 2.42 8.03
C TRP A 41 -6.11 3.45 8.19
N ALA A 42 -5.98 4.46 9.07
CA ALA A 42 -6.92 5.58 9.12
C ALA A 42 -6.67 6.63 8.02
N ARG A 43 -5.49 6.61 7.40
CA ARG A 43 -5.07 7.60 6.39
C ARG A 43 -5.18 7.05 4.97
N SER A 44 -5.02 5.74 4.78
CA SER A 44 -5.19 5.02 3.52
C SER A 44 -5.77 3.65 3.81
N ARG A 45 -6.61 3.11 2.93
CA ARG A 45 -7.14 1.75 3.07
C ARG A 45 -6.12 0.67 2.69
N HIS A 46 -5.09 1.03 1.92
CA HIS A 46 -3.99 0.14 1.51
C HIS A 46 -2.64 0.84 1.68
N PRO A 47 -2.27 1.23 2.93
CA PRO A 47 -1.04 1.99 3.19
C PRO A 47 0.22 1.17 2.89
N ASN A 48 0.15 -0.15 3.05
CA ASN A 48 1.25 -1.06 2.70
C ASN A 48 1.51 -1.07 1.18
N TYR A 49 0.47 -1.11 0.34
CA TYR A 49 0.63 -1.01 -1.12
C TYR A 49 1.15 0.35 -1.56
N PHE A 50 0.78 1.43 -0.87
CA PHE A 50 1.40 2.72 -1.11
C PHE A 50 2.91 2.68 -0.80
N GLY A 51 3.30 2.08 0.34
CA GLY A 51 4.70 1.84 0.69
C GLY A 51 5.46 1.05 -0.39
N GLU A 52 4.86 -0.04 -0.86
CA GLU A 52 5.41 -0.90 -1.91
C GLU A 52 5.59 -0.15 -3.24
N ILE A 53 4.62 0.68 -3.65
CA ILE A 53 4.76 1.49 -4.87
C ILE A 53 5.91 2.50 -4.71
N VAL A 54 5.96 3.18 -3.58
CA VAL A 54 7.00 4.20 -3.32
C VAL A 54 8.39 3.57 -3.26
N LEU A 55 8.53 2.39 -2.66
CA LEU A 55 9.83 1.73 -2.61
C LEU A 55 10.31 1.31 -4.01
N TRP A 56 9.43 0.81 -4.87
CA TRP A 56 9.78 0.48 -6.26
C TRP A 56 10.14 1.71 -7.09
N ILE A 57 9.51 2.86 -6.83
CA ILE A 57 9.95 4.16 -7.39
C ILE A 57 11.37 4.49 -6.90
N GLY A 58 11.66 4.27 -5.62
CA GLY A 58 13.01 4.43 -5.07
C GLY A 58 14.06 3.56 -5.78
N VAL A 59 13.76 2.27 -6.00
CA VAL A 59 14.62 1.35 -6.77
C VAL A 59 14.86 1.88 -8.19
N ALA A 60 13.81 2.33 -8.88
CA ALA A 60 13.92 2.88 -10.22
C ALA A 60 14.84 4.11 -10.25
N ILE A 61 14.70 5.04 -9.30
CA ILE A 61 15.57 6.23 -9.17
C ILE A 61 17.03 5.84 -8.91
N ILE A 62 17.28 4.79 -8.12
CA ILE A 62 18.64 4.28 -7.88
C ILE A 62 19.25 3.77 -9.19
N ALA A 63 18.47 3.09 -10.02
CA ALA A 63 18.96 2.47 -11.26
C ALA A 63 19.27 3.49 -12.38
N ILE A 64 18.55 4.61 -12.48
CA ILE A 64 18.66 5.60 -13.57
C ILE A 64 20.12 5.90 -14.01
N PRO A 65 21.08 6.21 -13.11
CA PRO A 65 22.42 6.62 -13.51
C PRO A 65 23.25 5.52 -14.18
N VAL A 66 22.86 4.25 -14.04
CA VAL A 66 23.60 3.09 -14.59
C VAL A 66 22.91 2.47 -15.80
N LEU A 67 21.71 2.95 -16.18
CA LEU A 67 20.99 2.43 -17.33
C LEU A 67 21.61 2.88 -18.65
N GLN A 68 21.86 1.93 -19.54
CA GLN A 68 22.38 2.17 -20.89
C GLN A 68 21.63 1.35 -21.93
N GLY A 69 21.40 1.93 -23.13
CA GLY A 69 20.82 1.24 -24.27
C GLY A 69 19.46 0.59 -23.97
N TRP A 70 19.34 -0.72 -24.11
CA TRP A 70 18.08 -1.45 -23.93
C TRP A 70 17.65 -1.58 -22.46
N GLN A 71 18.53 -1.29 -21.49
CA GLN A 71 18.26 -1.48 -20.06
C GLN A 71 17.15 -0.56 -19.51
N TRP A 72 16.80 0.51 -20.23
CA TRP A 72 15.67 1.39 -19.90
C TRP A 72 14.33 0.65 -19.79
N ILE A 73 14.21 -0.54 -20.41
CA ILE A 73 13.04 -1.42 -20.26
C ILE A 73 12.75 -1.79 -18.79
N THR A 74 13.76 -1.78 -17.92
CA THR A 74 13.60 -2.06 -16.48
C THR A 74 12.72 -1.03 -15.75
N MET A 75 12.56 0.18 -16.32
CA MET A 75 11.65 1.21 -15.78
C MET A 75 10.17 0.85 -15.92
N ILE A 76 9.83 -0.21 -16.66
CA ILE A 76 8.47 -0.77 -16.69
C ILE A 76 8.13 -1.43 -15.34
N SER A 77 9.13 -1.90 -14.57
CA SER A 77 8.91 -2.60 -13.30
C SER A 77 8.02 -1.83 -12.30
N PRO A 78 8.31 -0.57 -11.90
CA PRO A 78 7.44 0.16 -10.97
C PRO A 78 6.02 0.39 -11.50
N LEU A 79 5.86 0.58 -12.82
CA LEU A 79 4.54 0.69 -13.45
C LEU A 79 3.78 -0.62 -13.39
N PHE A 80 4.48 -1.73 -13.65
CA PHE A 80 3.91 -3.07 -13.61
C PHE A 80 3.47 -3.46 -12.19
N VAL A 81 4.30 -3.21 -11.17
CA VAL A 81 3.91 -3.43 -9.76
C VAL A 81 2.70 -2.58 -9.39
N THR A 82 2.70 -1.29 -9.76
CA THR A 82 1.57 -0.40 -9.51
C THR A 82 0.29 -0.92 -10.17
N LEU A 83 0.36 -1.42 -11.41
CA LEU A 83 -0.78 -1.99 -12.12
C LEU A 83 -1.29 -3.25 -11.42
N LEU A 84 -0.41 -4.18 -11.05
CA LEU A 84 -0.77 -5.41 -10.35
C LEU A 84 -1.49 -5.11 -9.03
N LEU A 85 -0.93 -4.22 -8.22
CA LEU A 85 -1.47 -3.86 -6.92
C LEU A 85 -2.79 -3.09 -7.04
N THR A 86 -2.91 -2.16 -7.99
CA THR A 86 -4.09 -1.27 -8.04
C THR A 86 -5.23 -1.80 -8.90
N ARG A 87 -4.97 -2.68 -9.89
CA ARG A 87 -5.97 -3.08 -10.90
C ARG A 87 -6.18 -4.58 -11.05
N VAL A 88 -5.24 -5.43 -10.62
CA VAL A 88 -5.33 -6.88 -10.87
C VAL A 88 -5.60 -7.66 -9.59
N SER A 89 -4.59 -7.82 -8.74
CA SER A 89 -4.65 -8.77 -7.62
C SER A 89 -4.69 -8.13 -6.23
N GLY A 90 -4.26 -6.88 -6.10
CA GLY A 90 -4.18 -6.18 -4.81
C GLY A 90 -5.52 -5.57 -4.39
N VAL A 91 -5.64 -4.25 -4.54
CA VAL A 91 -6.75 -3.42 -4.08
C VAL A 91 -8.12 -3.98 -4.48
N PRO A 92 -8.41 -4.32 -5.76
CA PRO A 92 -9.77 -4.70 -6.15
C PRO A 92 -10.24 -5.99 -5.47
N MET A 93 -9.35 -6.98 -5.34
CA MET A 93 -9.68 -8.25 -4.69
C MET A 93 -9.88 -8.08 -3.18
N LEU A 94 -9.05 -7.24 -2.54
CA LEU A 94 -9.16 -6.98 -1.10
C LEU A 94 -10.38 -6.14 -0.74
N GLU A 95 -10.69 -5.10 -1.52
CA GLU A 95 -11.90 -4.29 -1.33
C GLU A 95 -13.14 -5.14 -1.54
N LYS A 96 -13.19 -6.00 -2.56
CA LYS A 96 -14.32 -6.91 -2.79
C LYS A 96 -14.55 -7.85 -1.59
N ARG A 97 -13.49 -8.48 -1.08
CA ARG A 97 -13.58 -9.37 0.10
C ARG A 97 -13.98 -8.61 1.36
N ALA A 98 -13.51 -7.36 1.50
CA ALA A 98 -13.87 -6.51 2.62
C ALA A 98 -15.35 -6.10 2.55
N ASP A 99 -15.86 -5.80 1.36
CA ASP A 99 -17.27 -5.50 1.12
C ASP A 99 -18.18 -6.72 1.35
N GLU A 100 -17.75 -7.91 0.95
CA GLU A 100 -18.47 -9.16 1.25
C GLU A 100 -18.56 -9.44 2.77
N LYS A 101 -17.54 -9.04 3.53
CA LYS A 101 -17.45 -9.33 4.97
C LYS A 101 -18.06 -8.25 5.87
N TRP A 102 -17.89 -6.99 5.50
CA TRP A 102 -18.25 -5.83 6.32
C TRP A 102 -19.23 -4.86 5.64
N GLY A 103 -19.57 -5.09 4.38
CA GLY A 103 -20.51 -4.26 3.63
C GLY A 103 -21.85 -4.14 4.34
N GLY A 104 -22.41 -2.92 4.33
CA GLY A 104 -23.66 -2.60 5.03
C GLY A 104 -23.52 -2.30 6.52
N GLN A 105 -22.35 -2.50 7.13
CA GLN A 105 -22.06 -1.98 8.48
C GLN A 105 -21.80 -0.48 8.41
N LYS A 106 -22.53 0.31 9.21
CA LYS A 106 -22.43 1.78 9.20
C LYS A 106 -21.00 2.27 9.41
N GLU A 107 -20.26 1.63 10.31
CA GLU A 107 -18.88 1.98 10.64
C GLU A 107 -17.92 1.71 9.47
N TYR A 108 -18.16 0.63 8.72
CA TYR A 108 -17.33 0.27 7.57
C TYR A 108 -17.58 1.20 6.38
N GLU A 109 -18.84 1.52 6.10
CA GLU A 109 -19.17 2.48 5.04
C GLU A 109 -18.63 3.87 5.36
N ALA A 110 -18.77 4.33 6.60
CA ALA A 110 -18.19 5.60 7.06
C ALA A 110 -16.65 5.60 6.94
N TYR A 111 -16.00 4.46 7.23
CA TYR A 111 -14.57 4.29 7.03
C TYR A 111 -14.17 4.37 5.55
N LYS A 112 -14.92 3.73 4.64
CA LYS A 112 -14.68 3.80 3.19
C LYS A 112 -14.89 5.21 2.63
N ASP A 113 -15.89 5.94 3.10
CA ASP A 113 -16.16 7.29 2.62
C ASP A 113 -15.03 8.25 3.02
N ARG A 114 -14.58 8.18 4.27
CA ARG A 114 -13.56 9.10 4.79
C ARG A 114 -12.12 8.70 4.46
N THR A 115 -11.84 7.44 4.12
CA THR A 115 -10.45 6.96 3.98
C THR A 115 -10.13 6.67 2.52
N PRO A 116 -9.17 7.38 1.90
CA PRO A 116 -8.80 7.14 0.50
C PRO A 116 -8.20 5.74 0.33
N VAL A 117 -8.31 5.20 -0.88
CA VAL A 117 -7.90 3.82 -1.17
C VAL A 117 -6.38 3.63 -1.04
N LEU A 118 -5.59 4.51 -1.64
CA LEU A 118 -4.14 4.28 -1.79
C LEU A 118 -3.31 5.43 -1.22
N ILE A 119 -3.47 6.65 -1.75
CA ILE A 119 -2.67 7.80 -1.33
C ILE A 119 -3.10 8.25 0.07
N PRO A 120 -2.21 8.23 1.08
CA PRO A 120 -2.56 8.61 2.44
C PRO A 120 -3.04 10.07 2.54
N ARG A 121 -4.14 10.28 3.26
CA ARG A 121 -4.58 11.63 3.65
C ARG A 121 -3.65 12.20 4.73
N LEU A 122 -3.16 13.43 4.54
CA LEU A 122 -2.34 14.16 5.50
C LEU A 122 -3.17 14.87 6.57
#